data_AF-A0A936GPW6-F1
#
_entry.id   AF-A0A936GPW6-F1
#
_cell.length_a   1.000
_cell.length_b   1.000
_cell.length_c   1.000
_cell.angle_alpha   90.00
_cell.angle_beta   90.00
_cell.angle_gamma   90.00
#
_symmetry.space_group_name_H-M   'P 1'
#
loop_
_entity.id
_entity.type
_entity.pdbx_description
1 polymer ?
#
loop_
_entity_poly.entity_id
_entity_poly.type
_entity_poly.pdbx_seq_one_letter_code
_entity_poly.pdbx_strand_id
1 'polypeptide(L)'
;MNPFSLDLLLHWLDNTPILLQRACVVVVITYVAIRLKWFRHALRGSARYWRYRFITAFFFGVLAIIGTHLGIVVDASQNGILADTVDKLPGGLQQLQAILSFRDMTIISAGLIAGPWVGLGAGLMAGWERYLVGGFVGLSSGLATVVIGLVSGLARHYWQKASQPFGTVIVILVVTAMQKSMVVLLSDPRSVAFATILETVLPETIVNCLGCLLFLSVIKDLERESLVAQAQQAELRALQAQIEPHFINNVLNGINALINDNCPEKASAFVIKLARFLDETRETAKANSITLTEELARAEKYLELQRLRFPDAFRFHYEVAGEWLSCYVPPHCLLTLIINAFLHGRRGQLECLDITINSHIGDHWIILDITDNGCGIPDDQLKLLGKQPVHSERGSGNGLYQLNESLKLAFDGVAKMVIESQSNSGTKITLTLPKRDKSW
;
A
#
# COMPACT_ATOMS: atom_id res chain seq x y z
N MET A 1 -11.62 56.09 -11.43
CA MET A 1 -12.35 55.28 -10.43
C MET A 1 -11.32 54.47 -9.68
N ASN A 2 -11.30 54.54 -8.35
CA ASN A 2 -10.35 53.76 -7.54
C ASN A 2 -10.66 52.26 -7.76
N PRO A 3 -9.72 51.44 -8.25
CA PRO A 3 -9.99 50.03 -8.54
C PRO A 3 -10.24 49.17 -7.30
N PHE A 4 -10.03 49.74 -6.09
CA PHE A 4 -10.31 49.13 -4.80
C PHE A 4 -11.30 50.01 -4.03
N SER A 5 -12.59 49.82 -4.26
CA SER A 5 -13.66 50.38 -3.43
C SER A 5 -13.97 49.45 -2.26
N LEU A 6 -14.53 50.00 -1.19
CA LEU A 6 -15.04 49.21 -0.07
C LEU A 6 -16.11 48.21 -0.53
N ASP A 7 -16.92 48.60 -1.51
CA ASP A 7 -17.98 47.76 -2.10
C ASP A 7 -17.41 46.50 -2.79
N LEU A 8 -16.28 46.61 -3.47
CA LEU A 8 -15.60 45.46 -4.09
C LEU A 8 -15.13 44.44 -3.04
N LEU A 9 -14.59 44.93 -1.91
CA LEU A 9 -14.16 44.08 -0.81
C LEU A 9 -15.34 43.38 -0.14
N LEU A 10 -16.47 44.08 0.05
CA LEU A 10 -17.69 43.51 0.58
C LEU A 10 -18.24 42.43 -0.36
N HIS A 11 -18.29 42.69 -1.67
CA HIS A 11 -18.69 41.68 -2.66
C HIS A 11 -17.80 40.44 -2.63
N TRP A 12 -16.48 40.58 -2.45
CA TRP A 12 -15.61 39.41 -2.28
C TRP A 12 -15.91 38.63 -1.00
N LEU A 13 -16.16 39.33 0.10
CA LEU A 13 -16.41 38.74 1.41
C LEU A 13 -17.76 38.01 1.46
N ASP A 14 -18.77 38.50 0.73
CA ASP A 14 -20.09 37.89 0.63
C ASP A 14 -20.12 36.69 -0.33
N ASN A 15 -19.43 36.79 -1.47
CA ASN A 15 -19.47 35.75 -2.51
C ASN A 15 -18.60 34.53 -2.17
N THR A 16 -17.46 34.72 -1.49
CA THR A 16 -16.51 33.63 -1.20
C THR A 16 -17.14 32.50 -0.36
N PRO A 17 -17.83 32.78 0.76
CA PRO A 17 -18.48 31.74 1.57
C PRO A 17 -19.56 30.97 0.81
N ILE A 18 -20.37 31.66 -0.01
CA ILE A 18 -21.44 31.03 -0.79
C ILE A 18 -20.85 30.07 -1.82
N LEU A 19 -19.84 30.51 -2.58
CA LEU A 19 -19.15 29.64 -3.53
C LEU A 19 -18.48 28.46 -2.83
N LEU A 20 -17.85 28.68 -1.67
CA LEU A 20 -17.21 27.62 -0.90
C LEU A 20 -18.23 26.58 -0.42
N GLN A 21 -19.38 27.01 0.11
CA GLN A 21 -20.45 26.11 0.54
C GLN A 21 -20.94 25.24 -0.64
N ARG A 22 -21.11 25.83 -1.82
CA ARG A 22 -21.55 25.09 -3.01
C ARG A 22 -20.46 24.18 -3.58
N ALA A 23 -19.19 24.61 -3.52
CA ALA A 23 -18.05 23.80 -3.90
C ALA A 23 -17.91 22.54 -3.02
N CYS A 24 -18.24 22.63 -1.72
CA CYS A 24 -18.25 21.48 -0.81
C CYS A 24 -19.16 20.35 -1.31
N VAL A 25 -20.30 20.66 -1.95
CA VAL A 25 -21.19 19.63 -2.53
C VAL A 25 -20.45 18.79 -3.58
N VAL A 26 -19.72 19.46 -4.48
CA VAL A 26 -18.94 18.78 -5.53
C VAL A 26 -17.74 18.03 -4.96
N VAL A 27 -17.09 18.56 -3.93
CA VAL A 27 -16.02 17.85 -3.20
C VAL A 27 -16.56 16.59 -2.53
N VAL A 28 -17.73 16.64 -1.88
CA VAL A 28 -18.37 15.49 -1.23
C VAL A 28 -18.78 14.43 -2.27
N ILE A 29 -19.41 14.83 -3.38
CA ILE A 29 -19.76 13.90 -4.48
C ILE A 29 -18.49 13.20 -4.98
N THR A 30 -17.40 13.95 -5.13
CA THR A 30 -16.13 13.35 -5.56
C THR A 30 -15.55 12.42 -4.51
N TYR A 31 -15.56 12.81 -3.23
CA TYR A 31 -15.09 11.97 -2.13
C TYR A 31 -15.78 10.60 -2.13
N VAL A 32 -17.11 10.60 -2.28
CA VAL A 32 -17.91 9.38 -2.40
C VAL A 32 -17.53 8.59 -3.66
N ALA A 33 -17.38 9.27 -4.81
CA ALA A 33 -17.02 8.62 -6.06
C ALA A 33 -15.66 7.92 -6.00
N ILE A 34 -14.62 8.53 -5.41
CA ILE A 34 -13.28 7.93 -5.29
C ILE A 34 -13.28 6.69 -4.37
N ARG A 35 -14.21 6.62 -3.40
CA ARG A 35 -14.38 5.41 -2.58
C ARG A 35 -14.94 4.23 -3.40
N LEU A 36 -15.65 4.46 -4.51
CA LEU A 36 -16.16 3.40 -5.38
C LEU A 36 -15.02 2.66 -6.12
N LYS A 37 -15.02 1.33 -6.05
CA LYS A 37 -13.96 0.48 -6.62
C LYS A 37 -13.77 0.70 -8.13
N TRP A 38 -14.85 0.79 -8.89
CA TRP A 38 -14.81 0.95 -10.35
C TRP A 38 -14.21 2.30 -10.76
N PHE A 39 -14.55 3.38 -10.06
CA PHE A 39 -14.04 4.71 -10.37
C PHE A 39 -12.57 4.84 -10.01
N ARG A 40 -12.16 4.27 -8.86
CA ARG A 40 -10.74 4.18 -8.48
C ARG A 40 -9.92 3.42 -9.52
N HIS A 41 -10.48 2.34 -10.07
CA HIS A 41 -9.84 1.58 -11.14
C HIS A 41 -9.72 2.38 -12.43
N ALA A 42 -10.76 3.14 -12.80
CA ALA A 42 -10.70 4.05 -13.95
C ALA A 42 -9.65 5.17 -13.74
N LEU A 43 -9.60 5.79 -12.56
CA LEU A 43 -8.65 6.85 -12.24
C LEU A 43 -7.20 6.36 -12.41
N ARG A 44 -6.85 5.20 -11.82
CA ARG A 44 -5.52 4.59 -11.94
C ARG A 44 -5.22 4.12 -13.36
N GLY A 45 -6.22 3.60 -14.06
CA GLY A 45 -6.09 3.10 -15.42
C GLY A 45 -6.00 4.18 -16.49
N SER A 46 -6.39 5.42 -16.19
CA SER A 46 -6.41 6.56 -17.12
C SER A 46 -5.03 6.86 -17.72
N ALA A 47 -3.93 6.57 -17.01
CA ALA A 47 -2.58 6.74 -17.56
C ALA A 47 -2.34 5.81 -18.76
N ARG A 48 -2.86 4.57 -18.73
CA ARG A 48 -2.50 3.50 -19.66
C ARG A 48 -3.57 3.17 -20.71
N TYR A 49 -4.85 3.27 -20.36
CA TYR A 49 -5.94 2.83 -21.23
C TYR A 49 -6.89 3.97 -21.60
N TRP A 50 -7.17 4.11 -22.90
CA TRP A 50 -8.02 5.17 -23.44
C TRP A 50 -9.46 5.12 -22.92
N ARG A 51 -10.03 3.93 -22.71
CA ARG A 51 -11.38 3.75 -22.13
C ARG A 51 -11.51 4.40 -20.76
N TYR A 52 -10.48 4.23 -19.92
CA TYR A 52 -10.46 4.83 -18.59
C TYR A 52 -10.23 6.34 -18.64
N ARG A 53 -9.45 6.85 -19.61
CA ARG A 53 -9.35 8.30 -19.85
C ARG A 53 -10.72 8.91 -20.13
N PHE A 54 -11.51 8.25 -20.98
CA PHE A 54 -12.84 8.73 -21.32
C PHE A 54 -13.78 8.74 -20.10
N ILE A 55 -13.84 7.65 -19.34
CA ILE A 55 -14.68 7.56 -18.13
C ILE A 55 -14.31 8.63 -17.11
N THR A 56 -13.01 8.83 -16.86
CA THR A 56 -12.56 9.85 -15.91
C THR A 56 -12.81 11.26 -16.43
N ALA A 57 -12.59 11.53 -17.71
CA ALA A 57 -12.89 12.83 -18.33
C ALA A 57 -14.38 13.15 -18.27
N PHE A 58 -15.23 12.16 -18.56
CA PHE A 58 -16.68 12.29 -18.46
C PHE A 58 -17.12 12.64 -17.04
N PHE A 59 -16.60 11.92 -16.03
CA PHE A 59 -16.92 12.18 -14.64
C PHE A 59 -16.55 13.61 -14.20
N PHE A 60 -15.31 14.04 -14.46
CA PHE A 60 -14.90 15.41 -14.11
C PHE A 60 -15.65 16.47 -14.94
N GLY A 61 -15.98 16.18 -16.20
CA GLY A 61 -16.81 17.04 -17.04
C GLY A 61 -18.22 17.23 -16.47
N VAL A 62 -18.85 16.17 -15.97
CA VAL A 62 -20.17 16.26 -15.30
C VAL A 62 -20.08 17.10 -14.01
N LEU A 63 -19.05 16.90 -13.20
CA LEU A 63 -18.83 17.71 -12.00
C LEU A 63 -18.59 19.19 -12.32
N ALA A 64 -17.87 19.46 -13.41
CA ALA A 64 -17.61 20.81 -13.91
C ALA A 64 -18.90 21.51 -14.36
N ILE A 65 -19.81 20.77 -15.01
CA ILE A 65 -21.14 21.26 -15.40
C ILE A 65 -21.97 21.57 -14.15
N ILE A 66 -21.99 20.67 -13.16
CA ILE A 66 -22.66 20.92 -11.87
C ILE A 66 -22.09 22.18 -11.21
N GLY A 67 -20.77 22.36 -11.23
CA GLY A 67 -20.12 23.58 -10.70
C GLY A 67 -20.45 24.86 -11.44
N THR A 68 -20.86 24.78 -12.72
CA THR A 68 -21.35 25.92 -13.50
C THR A 68 -22.78 26.26 -13.11
N HIS A 69 -23.66 25.24 -13.00
CA HIS A 69 -25.06 25.43 -12.63
C HIS A 69 -25.30 25.76 -11.17
N LEU A 70 -24.37 25.42 -10.26
CA LEU A 70 -24.39 25.86 -8.86
C LEU A 70 -23.70 27.24 -8.68
N GLY A 71 -23.24 27.89 -9.75
CA GLY A 71 -22.63 29.21 -9.68
C GLY A 71 -23.59 30.32 -9.24
N ILE A 72 -23.08 31.55 -9.20
CA ILE A 72 -23.84 32.76 -8.87
C ILE A 72 -23.92 33.61 -10.14
N VAL A 73 -25.11 34.10 -10.49
CA VAL A 73 -25.27 35.04 -11.62
C VAL A 73 -24.96 36.45 -11.15
N VAL A 74 -24.11 37.15 -11.89
CA VAL A 74 -23.76 38.55 -11.65
C VAL A 74 -24.24 39.36 -12.85
N ASP A 75 -24.99 40.43 -12.60
CA ASP A 75 -25.43 41.37 -13.63
C ASP A 75 -24.41 42.50 -13.77
N ALA A 76 -23.74 42.55 -14.91
CA ALA A 76 -22.70 43.55 -15.18
C ALA A 76 -23.25 44.95 -15.51
N SER A 77 -24.58 45.10 -15.64
CA SER A 77 -25.24 46.39 -15.91
C SER A 77 -25.65 47.15 -14.64
N GLN A 78 -25.93 46.43 -13.55
CA GLN A 78 -26.39 47.00 -12.28
C GLN A 78 -25.37 46.83 -11.13
N ASN A 79 -24.18 46.25 -11.41
CA ASN A 79 -23.21 45.82 -10.39
C ASN A 79 -23.89 45.03 -9.25
N GLY A 80 -24.85 44.18 -9.60
CA GLY A 80 -25.78 43.55 -8.67
C GLY A 80 -25.77 42.03 -8.76
N ILE A 81 -25.90 41.38 -7.61
CA ILE A 81 -25.97 39.92 -7.48
C ILE A 81 -27.41 39.45 -7.72
N LEU A 82 -27.58 38.51 -8.65
CA LEU A 82 -28.84 37.81 -8.84
C LEU A 82 -28.69 36.41 -8.25
N ALA A 83 -29.25 36.18 -7.06
CA ALA A 83 -29.13 34.89 -6.39
C ALA A 83 -29.91 33.78 -7.15
N ASP A 84 -29.22 32.64 -7.29
CA ASP A 84 -29.56 31.35 -7.89
C ASP A 84 -29.78 31.22 -9.42
N THR A 85 -28.84 30.51 -10.05
CA THR A 85 -28.93 29.93 -11.41
C THR A 85 -29.91 28.77 -11.50
N VAL A 86 -30.13 28.04 -10.39
CA VAL A 86 -30.98 26.82 -10.38
C VAL A 86 -32.42 27.13 -10.76
N ASP A 87 -32.93 28.30 -10.35
CA ASP A 87 -34.31 28.73 -10.63
C ASP A 87 -34.47 29.44 -11.99
N LYS A 88 -33.37 29.73 -12.71
CA LYS A 88 -33.36 30.66 -13.87
C LYS A 88 -33.08 30.04 -15.25
N LEU A 89 -33.28 28.74 -15.47
CA LEU A 89 -33.01 28.12 -16.78
C LEU A 89 -34.24 27.46 -17.42
N PRO A 90 -35.01 28.24 -18.18
CA PRO A 90 -35.51 27.75 -19.48
C PRO A 90 -35.00 28.55 -20.69
N GLY A 91 -34.24 29.64 -20.51
CA GLY A 91 -33.93 30.62 -21.59
C GLY A 91 -32.48 31.10 -21.77
N GLY A 92 -31.53 30.64 -20.95
CA GLY A 92 -30.12 31.09 -21.01
C GLY A 92 -29.86 32.47 -20.36
N LEU A 93 -28.60 32.89 -20.29
CA LEU A 93 -28.20 34.18 -19.70
C LEU A 93 -28.54 35.36 -20.62
N GLN A 94 -28.94 36.49 -20.02
CA GLN A 94 -29.11 37.76 -20.73
C GLN A 94 -27.75 38.38 -21.15
N GLN A 95 -27.78 39.34 -22.08
CA GLN A 95 -26.59 39.83 -22.78
C GLN A 95 -25.49 40.41 -21.87
N LEU A 96 -25.84 40.99 -20.72
CA LEU A 96 -24.87 41.57 -19.75
C LEU A 96 -24.69 40.74 -18.47
N GLN A 97 -25.18 39.50 -18.45
CA GLN A 97 -25.02 38.61 -17.29
C GLN A 97 -23.79 37.70 -17.43
N ALA A 98 -23.12 37.47 -16.31
CA ALA A 98 -22.00 36.54 -16.17
C ALA A 98 -22.27 35.55 -15.03
N ILE A 99 -21.55 34.42 -15.03
CA ILE A 99 -21.62 33.43 -13.95
C ILE A 99 -20.28 33.38 -13.26
N LEU A 100 -20.32 33.57 -11.95
CA LEU A 100 -19.25 33.27 -11.00
C LEU A 100 -19.35 31.78 -10.65
N SER A 101 -18.39 30.97 -11.10
CA SER A 101 -18.46 29.51 -10.95
C SER A 101 -17.21 28.94 -10.32
N PHE A 102 -17.34 27.78 -9.68
CA PHE A 102 -16.21 27.02 -9.15
C PHE A 102 -15.86 25.82 -10.05
N ARG A 103 -16.29 25.87 -11.32
CA ARG A 103 -16.03 24.82 -12.31
C ARG A 103 -14.53 24.50 -12.42
N ASP A 104 -13.69 25.53 -12.47
CA ASP A 104 -12.29 25.37 -12.81
C ASP A 104 -11.55 24.49 -11.79
N MET A 105 -11.97 24.45 -10.53
CA MET A 105 -11.42 23.53 -9.53
C MET A 105 -11.48 22.07 -10.00
N THR A 106 -12.56 21.66 -10.66
CA THR A 106 -12.77 20.27 -11.11
C THR A 106 -11.94 19.97 -12.35
N ILE A 107 -11.79 20.94 -13.26
CA ILE A 107 -11.04 20.80 -14.50
C ILE A 107 -9.53 20.80 -14.23
N ILE A 108 -9.07 21.68 -13.34
CA ILE A 108 -7.67 21.72 -12.88
C ILE A 108 -7.34 20.41 -12.17
N SER A 109 -8.23 19.94 -11.28
CA SER A 109 -8.12 18.63 -10.62
C SER A 109 -8.02 17.50 -11.65
N ALA A 110 -8.88 17.46 -12.67
CA ALA A 110 -8.85 16.45 -13.73
C ALA A 110 -7.49 16.39 -14.44
N GLY A 111 -6.94 17.56 -14.81
CA GLY A 111 -5.61 17.67 -15.42
C GLY A 111 -4.49 17.20 -14.48
N LEU A 112 -4.46 17.71 -13.25
CA LEU A 112 -3.41 17.41 -12.25
C LEU A 112 -3.44 15.97 -11.73
N ILE A 113 -4.61 15.31 -11.76
CA ILE A 113 -4.80 13.95 -11.21
C ILE A 113 -4.75 12.88 -12.30
N ALA A 114 -5.28 13.17 -13.49
CA ALA A 114 -5.48 12.16 -14.53
C ALA A 114 -4.79 12.52 -15.87
N GLY A 115 -4.10 13.66 -15.95
CA GLY A 115 -3.22 14.02 -17.05
C GLY A 115 -3.88 14.88 -18.14
N PRO A 116 -3.10 15.27 -19.17
CA PRO A 116 -3.49 16.29 -20.16
C PRO A 116 -4.72 15.88 -20.98
N TRP A 117 -4.83 14.62 -21.36
CA TRP A 117 -5.97 14.14 -22.16
C TRP A 117 -7.28 14.10 -21.38
N VAL A 118 -7.20 13.81 -20.07
CA VAL A 118 -8.38 13.79 -19.21
C VAL A 118 -8.83 15.22 -18.90
N GLY A 119 -7.87 16.12 -18.60
CA GLY A 119 -8.15 17.53 -18.43
C GLY A 119 -8.73 18.18 -19.69
N LEU A 120 -8.16 17.90 -20.86
CA LEU A 120 -8.69 18.36 -22.15
C LEU A 120 -10.11 17.84 -22.40
N GLY A 121 -10.36 16.54 -22.18
CA GLY A 121 -11.69 15.95 -22.40
C GLY A 121 -12.76 16.53 -21.47
N ALA A 122 -12.45 16.66 -20.17
CA ALA A 122 -13.35 17.29 -19.21
C ALA A 122 -13.58 18.78 -19.55
N GLY A 123 -12.51 19.47 -19.97
CA GLY A 123 -12.55 20.87 -20.39
C GLY A 123 -13.41 21.10 -21.63
N LEU A 124 -13.33 20.22 -22.64
CA LEU A 124 -14.19 20.26 -23.83
C LEU A 124 -15.67 20.09 -23.47
N MET A 125 -16.00 19.12 -22.63
CA MET A 125 -17.38 18.89 -22.20
C MET A 125 -17.96 20.08 -21.45
N ALA A 126 -17.23 20.58 -20.45
CA ALA A 126 -17.72 21.69 -19.62
C ALA A 126 -17.64 23.05 -20.33
N GLY A 127 -16.67 23.23 -21.22
CA GLY A 127 -16.56 24.42 -22.07
C GLY A 127 -17.70 24.50 -23.09
N TRP A 128 -18.13 23.35 -23.62
CA TRP A 128 -19.30 23.27 -24.50
C TRP A 128 -20.59 23.67 -23.78
N GLU A 129 -20.83 23.12 -22.59
CA GLU A 129 -21.98 23.53 -21.77
C GLU A 129 -21.92 25.03 -21.44
N ARG A 130 -20.74 25.56 -21.09
CA ARG A 130 -20.60 26.99 -20.79
C ARG A 130 -20.98 27.88 -21.95
N TYR A 131 -20.62 27.46 -23.16
CA TYR A 131 -20.98 28.16 -24.38
C TYR A 131 -22.51 28.19 -24.56
N LEU A 132 -23.20 27.07 -24.32
CA LEU A 132 -24.65 26.97 -24.41
C LEU A 132 -25.39 27.82 -23.37
N VAL A 133 -24.83 27.98 -22.17
CA VAL A 133 -25.42 28.83 -21.12
C VAL A 133 -25.46 30.32 -21.52
N GLY A 134 -24.59 30.75 -22.45
CA GLY A 134 -24.65 32.09 -23.06
C GLY A 134 -24.02 33.21 -22.22
N GLY A 135 -24.50 34.44 -22.38
CA GLY A 135 -23.91 35.66 -21.80
C GLY A 135 -22.69 36.17 -22.56
N PHE A 136 -22.31 37.45 -22.39
CA PHE A 136 -21.22 38.07 -23.15
C PHE A 136 -19.83 37.43 -22.96
N VAL A 137 -19.67 36.62 -21.90
CA VAL A 137 -18.43 35.88 -21.57
C VAL A 137 -18.52 34.39 -21.95
N GLY A 138 -19.67 33.91 -22.48
CA GLY A 138 -19.92 32.48 -22.68
C GLY A 138 -18.89 31.79 -23.57
N LEU A 139 -18.61 32.35 -24.74
CA LEU A 139 -17.62 31.80 -25.70
C LEU A 139 -16.20 31.84 -25.15
N SER A 140 -15.77 32.99 -24.60
CA SER A 140 -14.40 33.18 -24.12
C SER A 140 -14.10 32.33 -22.89
N SER A 141 -15.05 32.21 -21.95
CA SER A 141 -14.95 31.33 -20.79
C SER A 141 -14.96 29.86 -21.18
N GLY A 142 -15.81 29.46 -22.15
CA GLY A 142 -15.84 28.09 -22.65
C GLY A 142 -14.50 27.65 -23.25
N LEU A 143 -13.92 28.46 -24.14
CA LEU A 143 -12.60 28.21 -24.72
C LEU A 143 -11.49 28.20 -23.67
N ALA A 144 -11.52 29.15 -22.72
CA ALA A 144 -10.53 29.21 -21.65
C ALA A 144 -10.57 27.94 -20.80
N THR A 145 -11.74 27.40 -20.45
CA THR A 145 -11.86 26.15 -19.68
C THR A 145 -11.22 24.94 -20.38
N VAL A 146 -11.27 24.87 -21.71
CA VAL A 146 -10.56 23.81 -22.47
C VAL A 146 -9.05 23.95 -22.28
N VAL A 147 -8.53 25.17 -22.38
CA VAL A 147 -7.11 25.48 -22.21
C VAL A 147 -6.64 25.18 -20.79
N ILE A 148 -7.43 25.54 -19.77
CA ILE A 148 -7.16 25.21 -18.36
C ILE A 148 -6.92 23.71 -18.20
N GLY A 149 -7.84 22.88 -18.69
CA GLY A 149 -7.74 21.42 -18.56
C GLY A 149 -6.48 20.84 -19.20
N LEU A 150 -6.12 21.34 -20.39
CA LEU A 150 -4.91 20.94 -21.09
C LEU A 150 -3.64 21.39 -20.34
N VAL A 151 -3.56 22.66 -19.98
CA VAL A 151 -2.37 23.25 -19.32
C VAL A 151 -2.15 22.63 -17.95
N SER A 152 -3.19 22.43 -17.13
CA SER A 152 -3.05 21.76 -15.84
C SER A 152 -2.52 20.33 -15.98
N GLY A 153 -2.94 19.59 -17.01
CA GLY A 153 -2.42 18.24 -17.25
C GLY A 153 -1.01 18.21 -17.84
N LEU A 154 -0.65 19.18 -18.69
CA LEU A 154 0.73 19.35 -19.17
C LEU A 154 1.66 19.78 -18.04
N ALA A 155 1.21 20.63 -17.12
CA ALA A 155 1.97 21.03 -15.95
C ALA A 155 2.36 19.80 -15.11
N ARG A 156 1.46 18.84 -14.91
CA ARG A 156 1.79 17.56 -14.27
C ARG A 156 2.83 16.76 -15.06
N HIS A 157 2.70 16.73 -16.40
CA HIS A 157 3.57 15.93 -17.25
C HIS A 157 5.02 16.43 -17.24
N TYR A 158 5.22 17.76 -17.33
CA TYR A 158 6.55 18.37 -17.36
C TYR A 158 7.11 18.72 -15.97
N TRP A 159 6.25 18.93 -14.98
CA TRP A 159 6.66 19.31 -13.63
C TRP A 159 6.03 18.40 -12.58
N GLN A 160 6.79 17.40 -12.13
CA GLN A 160 6.30 16.38 -11.19
C GLN A 160 5.83 16.97 -9.84
N LYS A 161 6.36 18.13 -9.44
CA LYS A 161 5.93 18.85 -8.22
C LYS A 161 4.57 19.57 -8.38
N ALA A 162 4.00 19.64 -9.59
CA ALA A 162 2.70 20.27 -9.83
C ALA A 162 1.55 19.62 -9.03
N SER A 163 1.62 18.31 -8.75
CA SER A 163 0.65 17.60 -7.91
C SER A 163 1.00 17.63 -6.40
N GLN A 164 2.03 18.38 -6.00
CA GLN A 164 2.30 18.69 -4.58
C GLN A 164 1.56 19.98 -4.19
N PRO A 165 1.21 20.18 -2.91
CA PRO A 165 0.37 21.31 -2.47
C PRO A 165 0.85 22.67 -3.00
N PHE A 166 2.14 22.96 -2.84
CA PHE A 166 2.73 24.22 -3.30
C PHE A 166 2.73 24.36 -4.84
N GLY A 167 3.08 23.28 -5.55
CA GLY A 167 3.05 23.28 -7.02
C GLY A 167 1.64 23.41 -7.59
N THR A 168 0.65 22.83 -6.92
CA THR A 168 -0.77 22.94 -7.32
C THR A 168 -1.24 24.39 -7.23
N VAL A 169 -0.93 25.10 -6.15
CA VAL A 169 -1.26 26.52 -6.02
C VAL A 169 -0.62 27.34 -7.14
N ILE A 170 0.65 27.09 -7.47
CA ILE A 170 1.32 27.78 -8.58
C ILE A 170 0.61 27.52 -9.92
N VAL A 171 0.26 26.26 -10.21
CA VAL A 171 -0.48 25.92 -11.44
C VAL A 171 -1.82 26.64 -11.47
N ILE A 172 -2.56 26.68 -10.35
CA ILE A 172 -3.84 27.37 -10.27
C ILE A 172 -3.67 28.87 -10.54
N LEU A 173 -2.70 29.54 -9.91
CA LEU A 173 -2.46 30.96 -10.14
C LEU A 173 -2.14 31.27 -11.62
N VAL A 174 -1.28 30.46 -12.25
CA VAL A 174 -0.91 30.63 -13.67
C VAL A 174 -2.11 30.39 -14.58
N VAL A 175 -2.84 29.30 -14.36
CA VAL A 175 -3.96 28.90 -15.21
C VAL A 175 -5.15 29.85 -15.06
N THR A 176 -5.44 30.31 -13.84
CA THR A 176 -6.47 31.34 -13.60
C THR A 176 -6.07 32.67 -14.24
N ALA A 177 -4.83 33.11 -14.10
CA ALA A 177 -4.36 34.34 -14.76
C ALA A 177 -4.53 34.24 -16.29
N MET A 178 -4.12 33.12 -16.89
CA MET A 178 -4.27 32.85 -18.32
C MET A 178 -5.74 32.88 -18.75
N GLN A 179 -6.64 32.23 -18.00
CA GLN A 179 -8.08 32.25 -18.25
C GLN A 179 -8.64 33.66 -18.23
N LYS A 180 -8.35 34.45 -17.18
CA LYS A 180 -8.86 35.81 -17.05
C LYS A 180 -8.35 36.72 -18.17
N SER A 181 -7.09 36.58 -18.57
CA SER A 181 -6.55 37.29 -19.74
C SER A 181 -7.27 36.92 -21.03
N MET A 182 -7.54 35.63 -21.27
CA MET A 182 -8.29 35.18 -22.45
C MET A 182 -9.71 35.76 -22.47
N VAL A 183 -10.40 35.80 -21.32
CA VAL A 183 -11.74 36.36 -21.21
C VAL A 183 -11.75 37.85 -21.56
N VAL A 184 -10.81 38.66 -21.06
CA VAL A 184 -10.75 40.10 -21.41
C VAL A 184 -10.50 40.32 -22.90
N LEU A 185 -9.61 39.53 -23.51
CA LEU A 185 -9.20 39.75 -24.89
C LEU A 185 -10.28 39.35 -25.91
N LEU A 186 -11.04 38.30 -25.60
CA LEU A 186 -12.00 37.68 -26.50
C LEU A 186 -13.46 38.10 -26.26
N SER A 187 -13.77 38.78 -25.15
CA SER A 187 -15.12 39.28 -24.85
C SER A 187 -15.30 40.74 -25.27
N ASP A 188 -16.50 41.07 -25.76
CA ASP A 188 -16.92 42.42 -26.16
C ASP A 188 -18.27 42.74 -25.47
N PRO A 189 -18.42 43.87 -24.73
CA PRO A 189 -17.46 44.95 -24.46
C PRO A 189 -16.35 44.60 -23.45
N ARG A 190 -15.11 44.99 -23.77
CA ARG A 190 -13.92 44.72 -22.92
C ARG A 190 -13.95 45.42 -21.56
N SER A 191 -14.53 46.62 -21.48
CA SER A 191 -14.64 47.38 -20.23
C SER A 191 -15.52 46.66 -19.21
N VAL A 192 -16.64 46.09 -19.66
CA VAL A 192 -17.57 45.30 -18.84
C VAL A 192 -16.90 43.99 -18.41
N ALA A 193 -16.20 43.31 -19.33
CA ALA A 193 -15.47 42.08 -19.01
C ALA A 193 -14.41 42.29 -17.92
N PHE A 194 -13.69 43.41 -17.96
CA PHE A 194 -12.67 43.73 -16.97
C PHE A 194 -13.28 43.98 -15.58
N ALA A 195 -14.40 44.71 -15.50
CA ALA A 195 -15.11 44.95 -14.24
C ALA A 195 -15.59 43.63 -13.60
N THR A 196 -16.21 42.76 -14.39
CA THR A 196 -16.64 41.43 -13.93
C THR A 196 -15.46 40.58 -13.44
N ILE A 197 -14.28 40.68 -14.07
CA ILE A 197 -13.10 39.92 -13.63
C ILE A 197 -12.57 40.42 -12.29
N LEU A 198 -12.53 41.72 -12.06
CA LEU A 198 -12.10 42.27 -10.77
C LEU A 198 -13.00 41.77 -9.63
N GLU A 199 -14.30 41.66 -9.87
CA GLU A 199 -15.24 41.14 -8.87
C GLU A 199 -15.11 39.62 -8.65
N THR A 200 -14.73 38.86 -9.68
CA THR A 200 -14.73 37.38 -9.64
C THR A 200 -13.38 36.75 -9.28
N VAL A 201 -12.26 37.44 -9.53
CA VAL A 201 -10.93 36.82 -9.51
C VAL A 201 -10.53 36.28 -8.14
N LEU A 202 -10.76 37.02 -7.05
CA LEU A 202 -10.31 36.60 -5.72
C LEU A 202 -11.18 35.44 -5.17
N PRO A 203 -12.53 35.54 -5.14
CA PRO A 203 -13.37 34.45 -4.65
C PRO A 203 -13.14 33.12 -5.39
N GLU A 204 -13.07 33.15 -6.73
CA GLU A 204 -12.84 31.94 -7.52
C GLU A 204 -11.44 31.35 -7.27
N THR A 205 -10.41 32.18 -7.17
CA THR A 205 -9.04 31.70 -6.93
C THR A 205 -8.95 30.98 -5.58
N ILE A 206 -9.59 31.53 -4.53
CA ILE A 206 -9.63 30.91 -3.20
C ILE A 206 -10.32 29.55 -3.27
N VAL A 207 -11.51 29.50 -3.88
CA VAL A 207 -12.29 28.25 -4.01
C VAL A 207 -11.57 27.22 -4.87
N ASN A 208 -10.94 27.62 -5.97
CA ASN A 208 -10.17 26.74 -6.83
C ASN A 208 -8.96 26.14 -6.09
N CYS A 209 -8.24 26.95 -5.32
CA CYS A 209 -7.12 26.50 -4.49
C CYS A 209 -7.58 25.49 -3.42
N LEU A 210 -8.55 25.87 -2.60
CA LEU A 210 -9.04 25.01 -1.52
C LEU A 210 -9.64 23.72 -2.06
N GLY A 211 -10.49 23.82 -3.09
CA GLY A 211 -11.07 22.69 -3.79
C GLY A 211 -9.98 21.73 -4.27
N CYS A 212 -9.10 22.17 -5.17
CA CYS A 212 -8.07 21.29 -5.75
C CYS A 212 -7.17 20.64 -4.69
N LEU A 213 -6.81 21.36 -3.63
CA LEU A 213 -6.01 20.81 -2.53
C LEU A 213 -6.77 19.72 -1.77
N LEU A 214 -8.07 19.90 -1.51
CA LEU A 214 -8.91 18.87 -0.92
C LEU A 214 -9.00 17.63 -1.83
N PHE A 215 -9.23 17.82 -3.13
CA PHE A 215 -9.24 16.71 -4.11
C PHE A 215 -7.93 15.91 -4.07
N LEU A 216 -6.78 16.60 -4.08
CA LEU A 216 -5.48 15.96 -4.03
C LEU A 216 -5.21 15.26 -2.69
N SER A 217 -5.66 15.82 -1.57
CA SER A 217 -5.51 15.21 -0.25
C SER A 217 -6.27 13.89 -0.19
N VAL A 218 -7.55 13.89 -0.59
CA VAL A 218 -8.41 12.69 -0.59
C VAL A 218 -7.80 11.56 -1.41
N ILE A 219 -7.23 11.86 -2.57
CA ILE A 219 -6.62 10.85 -3.44
C ILE A 219 -5.33 10.30 -2.82
N LYS A 220 -4.47 11.16 -2.25
CA LYS A 220 -3.23 10.73 -1.60
C LYS A 220 -3.50 9.87 -0.38
N ASP A 221 -4.52 10.19 0.41
CA ASP A 221 -4.89 9.39 1.57
C ASP A 221 -5.35 7.98 1.16
N LEU A 222 -6.11 7.86 0.07
CA LEU A 222 -6.52 6.55 -0.46
C LEU A 222 -5.36 5.73 -1.01
N GLU A 223 -4.34 6.37 -1.59
CA GLU A 223 -3.12 5.67 -2.00
C GLU A 223 -2.34 5.15 -0.79
N ARG A 224 -2.20 5.97 0.25
CA ARG A 224 -1.57 5.58 1.51
C ARG A 224 -2.30 4.40 2.18
N GLU A 225 -3.62 4.47 2.32
CA GLU A 225 -4.43 3.37 2.85
C GLU A 225 -4.14 2.06 2.09
N SER A 226 -4.05 2.13 0.75
CA SER A 226 -3.79 0.94 -0.07
C SER A 226 -2.36 0.39 0.08
N LEU A 227 -1.37 1.27 0.26
CA LEU A 227 0.02 0.87 0.49
C LEU A 227 0.18 0.22 1.87
N VAL A 228 -0.46 0.78 2.91
CA VAL A 228 -0.45 0.19 4.26
C VAL A 228 -1.09 -1.20 4.25
N ALA A 229 -2.25 -1.36 3.60
CA ALA A 229 -2.91 -2.66 3.50
C ALA A 229 -2.05 -3.68 2.73
N GLN A 230 -1.36 -3.26 1.67
CA GLN A 230 -0.44 -4.13 0.93
C GLN A 230 0.78 -4.53 1.77
N ALA A 231 1.36 -3.61 2.52
CA ALA A 231 2.48 -3.88 3.43
C ALA A 231 2.08 -4.88 4.52
N GLN A 232 0.92 -4.68 5.15
CA GLN A 232 0.37 -5.63 6.13
C GLN A 232 0.15 -7.02 5.54
N GLN A 233 -0.40 -7.09 4.33
CA GLN A 233 -0.61 -8.37 3.65
C GLN A 233 0.71 -9.07 3.29
N ALA A 234 1.74 -8.30 2.93
CA ALA A 234 3.08 -8.83 2.64
C ALA A 234 3.76 -9.35 3.92
N GLU A 235 3.65 -8.60 5.03
CA GLU A 235 4.13 -9.03 6.35
C GLU A 235 3.46 -10.33 6.80
N LEU A 236 2.12 -10.42 6.68
CA LEU A 236 1.37 -11.64 6.98
C LEU A 236 1.82 -12.84 6.14
N ARG A 237 2.08 -12.63 4.83
CA ARG A 237 2.59 -13.69 3.96
C ARG A 237 4.01 -14.11 4.33
N ALA A 238 4.87 -13.17 4.71
CA ALA A 238 6.23 -13.47 5.17
C ALA A 238 6.19 -14.28 6.47
N LEU A 239 5.30 -13.93 7.40
CA LEU A 239 5.09 -14.71 8.62
C LEU A 239 4.52 -16.11 8.33
N GLN A 240 3.55 -16.23 7.43
CA GLN A 240 3.00 -17.53 7.00
C GLN A 240 4.06 -18.42 6.34
N ALA A 241 5.00 -17.85 5.60
CA ALA A 241 6.07 -18.59 4.95
C ALA A 241 7.07 -19.22 5.94
N GLN A 242 7.12 -18.73 7.18
CA GLN A 242 8.00 -19.28 8.23
C GLN A 242 7.44 -20.56 8.86
N ILE A 243 6.18 -20.92 8.59
CA ILE A 243 5.56 -22.16 9.05
C ILE A 243 5.33 -23.06 7.83
N GLU A 244 5.95 -24.24 7.83
CA GLU A 244 5.77 -25.23 6.77
C GLU A 244 4.26 -25.57 6.61
N PRO A 245 3.61 -25.34 5.45
CA PRO A 245 2.18 -25.62 5.28
C PRO A 245 1.79 -27.07 5.61
N HIS A 246 2.72 -27.99 5.38
CA HIS A 246 2.57 -29.40 5.72
C HIS A 246 2.60 -29.65 7.23
N PHE A 247 3.34 -28.87 8.03
CA PHE A 247 3.25 -28.93 9.50
C PHE A 247 1.83 -28.64 9.99
N ILE A 248 1.20 -27.55 9.52
CA ILE A 248 -0.18 -27.19 9.93
C ILE A 248 -1.16 -28.30 9.54
N ASN A 249 -1.08 -28.78 8.30
CA ASN A 249 -1.94 -29.88 7.84
C ASN A 249 -1.73 -31.16 8.68
N ASN A 250 -0.49 -31.45 9.08
CA ASN A 250 -0.18 -32.60 9.92
C ASN A 250 -0.79 -32.48 11.33
N VAL A 251 -0.70 -31.30 11.93
CA VAL A 251 -1.27 -31.04 13.24
C VAL A 251 -2.80 -31.12 13.20
N LEU A 252 -3.44 -30.50 12.20
CA LEU A 252 -4.91 -30.56 12.04
C LEU A 252 -5.42 -31.99 11.82
N ASN A 253 -4.69 -32.81 11.05
CA ASN A 253 -5.02 -34.22 10.89
C ASN A 253 -4.87 -35.00 12.20
N GLY A 254 -3.87 -34.68 13.03
CA GLY A 254 -3.73 -35.26 14.38
C GLY A 254 -4.89 -34.90 15.30
N ILE A 255 -5.37 -33.64 15.25
CA ILE A 255 -6.57 -33.21 15.99
C ILE A 255 -7.79 -34.03 15.54
N ASN A 256 -7.99 -34.16 14.22
CA ASN A 256 -9.10 -34.95 13.68
C ASN A 256 -9.03 -36.42 14.09
N ALA A 257 -7.84 -37.03 14.13
CA ALA A 257 -7.66 -38.39 14.62
C ALA A 257 -8.07 -38.54 16.10
N LEU A 258 -7.64 -37.61 16.97
CA LEU A 258 -8.02 -37.61 18.39
C LEU A 258 -9.53 -37.44 18.61
N ILE A 259 -10.20 -36.65 17.77
CA ILE A 259 -11.65 -36.50 17.78
C ILE A 259 -12.33 -37.82 17.38
N ASN A 260 -11.85 -38.46 16.31
CA ASN A 260 -12.38 -39.75 15.84
C ASN A 260 -12.15 -40.90 16.84
N ASP A 261 -11.03 -40.87 17.58
CA ASP A 261 -10.70 -41.83 18.64
C ASP A 261 -11.44 -41.55 19.97
N ASN A 262 -12.50 -40.72 19.96
CA ASN A 262 -13.30 -40.35 21.13
C ASN A 262 -12.47 -39.76 22.30
N CYS A 263 -11.42 -38.98 21.99
CA CYS A 263 -10.57 -38.29 22.97
C CYS A 263 -10.63 -36.76 22.83
N PRO A 264 -11.81 -36.11 22.93
CA PRO A 264 -11.96 -34.66 22.67
C PRO A 264 -11.18 -33.78 23.65
N GLU A 265 -10.92 -34.24 24.87
CA GLU A 265 -10.12 -33.54 25.87
C GLU A 265 -8.65 -33.42 25.44
N LYS A 266 -8.08 -34.50 24.89
CA LYS A 266 -6.73 -34.49 24.32
C LYS A 266 -6.65 -33.60 23.08
N ALA A 267 -7.68 -33.63 22.24
CA ALA A 267 -7.78 -32.75 21.08
C ALA A 267 -7.81 -31.26 21.48
N SER A 268 -8.60 -30.90 22.50
CA SER A 268 -8.66 -29.54 23.04
C SER A 268 -7.33 -29.09 23.64
N ALA A 269 -6.71 -29.92 24.48
CA ALA A 269 -5.37 -29.65 25.01
C ALA A 269 -4.33 -29.44 23.89
N PHE A 270 -4.45 -30.20 22.80
CA PHE A 270 -3.57 -30.09 21.65
C PHE A 270 -3.77 -28.80 20.86
N VAL A 271 -5.02 -28.37 20.65
CA VAL A 271 -5.33 -27.05 20.05
C VAL A 271 -4.69 -25.92 20.88
N ILE A 272 -4.75 -26.00 22.21
CA ILE A 272 -4.13 -25.00 23.09
C ILE A 272 -2.59 -25.01 22.94
N LYS A 273 -1.96 -26.20 22.88
CA LYS A 273 -0.51 -26.32 22.66
C LYS A 273 -0.09 -25.77 21.30
N LEU A 274 -0.85 -26.05 20.25
CA LEU A 274 -0.62 -25.51 18.92
C LEU A 274 -0.74 -23.99 18.90
N ALA A 275 -1.81 -23.43 19.47
CA ALA A 275 -2.02 -21.98 19.52
C ALA A 275 -0.82 -21.28 20.19
N ARG A 276 -0.37 -21.81 21.33
CA ARG A 276 0.82 -21.31 22.04
C ARG A 276 2.09 -21.40 21.20
N PHE A 277 2.32 -22.52 20.52
CA PHE A 277 3.47 -22.69 19.63
C PHE A 277 3.46 -21.68 18.46
N LEU A 278 2.29 -21.43 17.87
CA LEU A 278 2.13 -20.45 16.79
C LEU A 278 2.37 -19.01 17.26
N ASP A 279 1.84 -18.65 18.43
CA ASP A 279 2.04 -17.33 19.03
C ASP A 279 3.53 -17.08 19.36
N GLU A 280 4.20 -18.03 20.00
CA GLU A 280 5.63 -17.96 20.31
C GLU A 280 6.50 -17.89 19.03
N THR A 281 6.15 -18.67 18.01
CA THR A 281 6.83 -18.63 16.70
C THR A 281 6.73 -17.24 16.07
N ARG A 282 5.54 -16.61 16.17
CA ARG A 282 5.30 -15.26 15.64
C ARG A 282 6.04 -14.17 16.41
N GLU A 283 6.12 -14.27 17.73
CA GLU A 283 6.90 -13.32 18.53
C GLU A 283 8.38 -13.43 18.19
N THR A 284 8.88 -14.65 18.07
CA THR A 284 10.30 -14.90 17.77
C THR A 284 10.68 -14.49 16.35
N ALA A 285 9.76 -14.57 15.39
CA ALA A 285 9.97 -14.09 14.03
C ALA A 285 10.33 -12.59 13.94
N LYS A 286 10.03 -11.82 14.99
CA LYS A 286 10.38 -10.39 15.11
C LYS A 286 11.69 -10.15 15.86
N ALA A 287 12.19 -11.15 16.57
CA ALA A 287 13.45 -11.07 17.29
C ALA A 287 14.61 -11.29 16.31
N ASN A 288 15.67 -10.53 16.48
CA ASN A 288 16.90 -10.69 15.72
C ASN A 288 17.80 -11.80 16.29
N SER A 289 17.62 -12.14 17.57
CA SER A 289 18.38 -13.15 18.31
C SER A 289 17.57 -13.74 19.46
N ILE A 290 17.78 -15.02 19.76
CA ILE A 290 17.25 -15.70 20.95
C ILE A 290 18.33 -16.56 21.60
N THR A 291 18.12 -16.96 22.85
CA THR A 291 19.05 -17.84 23.55
C THR A 291 18.99 -19.27 23.02
N LEU A 292 20.09 -20.01 23.16
CA LEU A 292 20.14 -21.42 22.79
C LEU A 292 19.12 -22.27 23.58
N THR A 293 18.85 -21.88 24.84
CA THR A 293 17.77 -22.46 25.66
C THR A 293 16.41 -22.33 24.99
N GLU A 294 16.09 -21.14 24.47
CA GLU A 294 14.82 -20.88 23.79
C GLU A 294 14.69 -21.69 22.48
N GLU A 295 15.77 -21.82 21.71
CA GLU A 295 15.79 -22.68 20.52
C GLU A 295 15.54 -24.17 20.86
N LEU A 296 16.20 -24.69 21.90
CA LEU A 296 16.03 -26.07 22.35
C LEU A 296 14.61 -26.32 22.89
N ALA A 297 14.10 -25.42 23.73
CA ALA A 297 12.73 -25.53 24.26
C ALA A 297 11.67 -25.51 23.14
N ARG A 298 11.89 -24.71 22.10
CA ARG A 298 11.00 -24.70 20.93
C ARG A 298 11.08 -25.97 20.11
N ALA A 299 12.29 -26.51 19.94
CA ALA A 299 12.48 -27.80 19.28
C ALA A 299 11.76 -28.94 20.00
N GLU A 300 11.85 -28.98 21.34
CA GLU A 300 11.10 -29.93 22.16
C GLU A 300 9.59 -29.78 21.96
N LYS A 301 9.05 -28.55 22.00
CA LYS A 301 7.62 -28.28 21.76
C LYS A 301 7.19 -28.75 20.37
N TYR A 302 7.98 -28.45 19.33
CA TYR A 302 7.69 -28.91 17.96
C TYR A 302 7.60 -30.44 17.89
N LEU A 303 8.59 -31.13 18.48
CA LEU A 303 8.63 -32.58 18.53
C LEU A 303 7.47 -33.14 19.36
N GLU A 304 7.11 -32.53 20.48
CA GLU A 304 5.94 -32.93 21.27
C GLU A 304 4.66 -32.90 20.43
N LEU A 305 4.49 -31.88 19.58
CA LEU A 305 3.36 -31.82 18.66
C LEU A 305 3.40 -32.94 17.60
N GLN A 306 4.60 -33.37 17.16
CA GLN A 306 4.76 -34.49 16.23
C GLN A 306 4.53 -35.88 16.87
N ARG A 307 4.87 -36.05 18.16
CA ARG A 307 4.69 -37.33 18.88
C ARG A 307 3.25 -37.83 18.88
N LEU A 308 2.28 -36.92 18.81
CA LEU A 308 0.86 -37.29 18.82
C LEU A 308 0.41 -38.03 17.56
N ARG A 309 1.03 -37.75 16.41
CA ARG A 309 0.75 -38.47 15.16
C ARG A 309 1.65 -39.69 14.98
N PHE A 310 2.87 -39.60 15.50
CA PHE A 310 3.84 -40.67 15.38
C PHE A 310 4.37 -41.06 16.76
N PRO A 311 3.55 -41.78 17.56
CA PRO A 311 3.98 -42.32 18.83
C PRO A 311 5.23 -43.17 18.61
N ASP A 312 6.23 -42.99 19.48
CA ASP A 312 7.48 -43.77 19.53
C ASP A 312 8.35 -43.76 18.26
N ALA A 313 8.00 -42.98 17.25
CA ALA A 313 8.69 -42.98 15.97
C ALA A 313 10.01 -42.20 15.96
N PHE A 314 10.33 -41.49 17.04
CA PHE A 314 11.59 -40.78 17.18
C PHE A 314 11.98 -40.55 18.63
N ARG A 315 13.28 -40.41 18.87
CA ARG A 315 13.88 -39.99 20.14
C ARG A 315 14.70 -38.74 19.91
N PHE A 316 14.69 -37.87 20.90
CA PHE A 316 15.44 -36.62 20.86
C PHE A 316 16.23 -36.50 22.15
N HIS A 317 17.54 -36.39 21.99
CA HIS A 317 18.49 -36.25 23.09
C HIS A 317 19.42 -35.08 22.77
N TYR A 318 19.74 -34.27 23.79
CA TYR A 318 20.75 -33.24 23.64
C TYR A 318 21.61 -33.17 24.90
N GLU A 319 22.90 -32.95 24.68
CA GLU A 319 23.89 -32.71 25.71
C GLU A 319 24.66 -31.45 25.35
N VAL A 320 24.20 -30.33 25.93
CA VAL A 320 24.77 -29.00 25.69
C VAL A 320 25.32 -28.46 26.99
N ALA A 321 26.58 -28.01 26.97
CA ALA A 321 27.23 -27.43 28.13
C ALA A 321 26.45 -26.20 28.67
N GLY A 322 26.18 -26.20 29.97
CA GLY A 322 25.26 -25.23 30.60
C GLY A 322 25.64 -23.76 30.41
N GLU A 323 26.93 -23.45 30.32
CA GLU A 323 27.44 -22.09 30.09
C GLU A 323 27.11 -21.51 28.70
N TRP A 324 26.73 -22.36 27.74
CA TRP A 324 26.35 -21.94 26.38
C TRP A 324 24.84 -21.84 26.19
N LEU A 325 24.04 -22.35 27.13
CA LEU A 325 22.57 -22.29 27.06
C LEU A 325 22.04 -20.85 27.05
N SER A 326 22.77 -19.91 27.66
CA SER A 326 22.44 -18.48 27.67
C SER A 326 22.99 -17.68 26.48
N CYS A 327 23.79 -18.31 25.62
CA CYS A 327 24.34 -17.64 24.45
C CYS A 327 23.26 -17.37 23.40
N TYR A 328 23.38 -16.24 22.71
CA TYR A 328 22.45 -15.82 21.67
C TYR A 328 22.82 -16.41 20.32
N VAL A 329 21.80 -16.93 19.63
CA VAL A 329 21.86 -17.50 18.29
C VAL A 329 20.76 -16.90 17.41
N PRO A 330 20.90 -16.95 16.08
CA PRO A 330 19.81 -16.59 15.18
C PRO A 330 18.58 -17.45 15.46
N PRO A 331 17.37 -16.87 15.49
CA PRO A 331 16.19 -17.67 15.71
C PRO A 331 15.98 -18.70 14.60
N HIS A 332 15.40 -19.84 14.96
CA HIS A 332 15.16 -21.01 14.10
C HIS A 332 16.42 -21.75 13.63
N CYS A 333 17.60 -21.47 14.18
CA CYS A 333 18.82 -22.15 13.76
C CYS A 333 18.81 -23.65 14.07
N LEU A 334 18.38 -24.06 15.27
CA LEU A 334 18.28 -25.48 15.64
C LEU A 334 16.96 -26.07 15.17
N LEU A 335 15.87 -25.30 15.29
CA LEU A 335 14.56 -25.77 14.88
C LEU A 335 14.54 -26.20 13.41
N THR A 336 15.18 -25.43 12.52
CA THR A 336 15.27 -25.78 11.09
C THR A 336 15.96 -27.12 10.87
N LEU A 337 17.05 -27.40 11.60
CA LEU A 337 17.78 -28.67 11.48
C LEU A 337 16.96 -29.85 11.99
N ILE A 338 16.24 -29.67 13.10
CA ILE A 338 15.39 -30.71 13.70
C ILE A 338 14.17 -31.00 12.81
N ILE A 339 13.57 -29.98 12.21
CA ILE A 339 12.51 -30.15 11.21
C ILE A 339 13.04 -30.95 10.02
N ASN A 340 14.24 -30.62 9.52
CA ASN A 340 14.85 -31.35 8.40
C ASN A 340 15.12 -32.82 8.75
N ALA A 341 15.73 -33.10 9.91
CA ALA A 341 15.98 -34.46 10.38
C ALA A 341 14.66 -35.26 10.47
N PHE A 342 13.61 -34.67 11.03
CA PHE A 342 12.30 -35.33 11.14
C PHE A 342 11.63 -35.58 9.78
N LEU A 343 11.58 -34.58 8.90
CA LEU A 343 10.90 -34.67 7.60
C LEU A 343 11.61 -35.58 6.61
N HIS A 344 12.94 -35.54 6.59
CA HIS A 344 13.75 -36.25 5.60
C HIS A 344 14.32 -37.56 6.14
N GLY A 345 14.74 -37.61 7.40
CA GLY A 345 15.34 -38.81 7.99
C GLY A 345 14.39 -40.01 8.03
N ARG A 346 13.08 -39.76 8.16
CA ARG A 346 12.04 -40.80 8.19
C ARG A 346 11.57 -41.30 6.82
N ARG A 347 12.22 -40.92 5.71
CA ARG A 347 11.86 -41.42 4.38
C ARG A 347 12.19 -42.90 4.16
N GLY A 348 13.02 -43.51 5.02
CA GLY A 348 13.38 -44.94 4.98
C GLY A 348 12.50 -45.84 5.85
N GLN A 349 12.77 -47.15 5.86
CA GLN A 349 12.12 -48.16 6.72
C GLN A 349 12.58 -48.12 8.19
N LEU A 350 12.96 -46.96 8.72
CA LEU A 350 13.40 -46.85 10.11
C LEU A 350 12.21 -46.99 11.07
N GLU A 351 12.36 -47.88 12.05
CA GLU A 351 11.40 -48.05 13.15
C GLU A 351 11.38 -46.81 14.07
N CYS A 352 12.55 -46.21 14.35
CA CYS A 352 12.68 -45.04 15.21
C CYS A 352 13.82 -44.12 14.74
N LEU A 353 13.52 -42.83 14.56
CA LEU A 353 14.52 -41.82 14.24
C LEU A 353 15.16 -41.27 15.52
N ASP A 354 16.46 -41.47 15.70
CA ASP A 354 17.23 -40.87 16.78
C ASP A 354 17.83 -39.54 16.30
N ILE A 355 17.48 -38.45 16.98
CA ILE A 355 18.06 -37.12 16.74
C ILE A 355 18.87 -36.74 18.00
N THR A 356 20.17 -36.53 17.84
CA THR A 356 21.08 -36.20 18.94
C THR A 356 21.79 -34.87 18.68
N ILE A 357 21.83 -33.99 19.69
CA ILE A 357 22.61 -32.74 19.66
C ILE A 357 23.71 -32.81 20.70
N ASN A 358 24.96 -32.80 20.27
CA ASN A 358 26.12 -32.76 21.17
C ASN A 358 26.85 -31.43 21.04
N SER A 359 27.33 -30.89 22.15
CA SER A 359 28.23 -29.72 22.13
C SER A 359 29.68 -30.11 22.38
N HIS A 360 30.60 -29.53 21.62
CA HIS A 360 32.02 -29.50 21.92
C HIS A 360 32.45 -28.05 22.15
N ILE A 361 33.15 -27.81 23.26
CA ILE A 361 33.59 -26.48 23.66
C ILE A 361 35.01 -26.23 23.17
N GLY A 362 35.22 -25.08 22.55
CA GLY A 362 36.53 -24.42 22.45
C GLY A 362 36.50 -23.07 23.14
N ASP A 363 37.65 -22.42 23.34
CA ASP A 363 37.77 -21.20 24.16
C ASP A 363 36.77 -20.08 23.82
N HIS A 364 36.49 -19.87 22.53
CA HIS A 364 35.60 -18.80 22.03
C HIS A 364 34.49 -19.33 21.10
N TRP A 365 34.37 -20.64 20.97
CA TRP A 365 33.53 -21.30 19.97
C TRP A 365 32.75 -22.45 20.60
N ILE A 366 31.48 -22.57 20.21
CA ILE A 366 30.72 -23.79 20.40
C ILE A 366 30.60 -24.52 19.07
N ILE A 367 30.86 -25.81 19.11
CA ILE A 367 30.61 -26.72 18.01
C ILE A 367 29.39 -27.55 18.40
N LEU A 368 28.29 -27.36 17.68
CA LEU A 368 27.07 -28.15 17.85
C LEU A 368 27.01 -29.20 16.76
N ASP A 369 27.07 -30.46 17.15
CA ASP A 369 26.90 -31.61 16.28
C ASP A 369 25.46 -32.12 16.37
N ILE A 370 24.67 -31.85 15.33
CA ILE A 370 23.31 -32.34 15.19
C ILE A 370 23.36 -33.59 14.31
N THR A 371 22.98 -34.74 14.85
CA THR A 371 23.05 -36.04 14.17
C THR A 371 21.69 -36.70 14.11
N ASP A 372 21.37 -37.31 12.97
CA ASP A 372 20.22 -38.21 12.82
C ASP A 372 20.64 -39.54 12.18
N ASN A 373 19.94 -40.62 12.52
CA ASN A 373 20.15 -41.96 11.96
C ASN A 373 19.25 -42.25 10.74
N GLY A 374 18.78 -41.21 10.05
CA GLY A 374 17.81 -41.32 8.96
C GLY A 374 18.37 -41.94 7.67
N CYS A 375 17.60 -41.83 6.58
CA CYS A 375 17.97 -42.35 5.27
C CYS A 375 19.19 -41.65 4.62
N GLY A 376 19.72 -40.59 5.23
CA GLY A 376 20.83 -39.81 4.69
C GLY A 376 20.50 -39.05 3.41
N ILE A 377 21.50 -38.34 2.89
CA ILE A 377 21.41 -37.43 1.74
C ILE A 377 22.33 -37.97 0.62
N PRO A 378 21.88 -38.06 -0.63
CA PRO A 378 22.75 -38.46 -1.73
C PRO A 378 23.75 -37.37 -2.13
N ASP A 379 24.92 -37.79 -2.64
CA ASP A 379 26.08 -36.92 -2.90
C ASP A 379 25.83 -35.77 -3.88
N ASP A 380 24.90 -35.97 -4.83
CA ASP A 380 24.50 -34.97 -5.82
C ASP A 380 23.80 -33.78 -5.14
N GLN A 381 22.94 -34.04 -4.15
CA GLN A 381 22.26 -33.01 -3.37
C GLN A 381 23.18 -32.40 -2.32
N LEU A 382 24.01 -33.21 -1.65
CA LEU A 382 24.89 -32.78 -0.56
C LEU A 382 25.79 -31.60 -0.96
N LYS A 383 26.29 -31.58 -2.21
CA LYS A 383 27.16 -30.50 -2.73
C LYS A 383 26.45 -29.14 -2.84
N LEU A 384 25.13 -29.15 -2.97
CA LEU A 384 24.30 -27.97 -3.21
C LEU A 384 23.67 -27.41 -1.93
N LEU A 385 23.39 -28.28 -0.95
CA LEU A 385 22.74 -27.90 0.30
C LEU A 385 23.55 -26.86 1.08
N GLY A 386 22.85 -25.86 1.61
CA GLY A 386 23.45 -24.73 2.31
C GLY A 386 24.13 -23.68 1.41
N LYS A 387 24.32 -23.94 0.11
CA LYS A 387 24.95 -22.99 -0.84
C LYS A 387 23.97 -22.36 -1.80
N GLN A 388 22.92 -23.08 -2.18
CA GLN A 388 21.86 -22.56 -3.02
C GLN A 388 20.51 -23.21 -2.68
N PRO A 389 19.39 -22.58 -3.04
CA PRO A 389 18.07 -23.20 -3.12
C PRO A 389 18.10 -24.56 -3.83
N VAL A 390 17.52 -25.60 -3.22
CA VAL A 390 17.36 -26.92 -3.83
C VAL A 390 15.87 -27.24 -3.91
N HIS A 391 15.42 -27.95 -4.94
CA HIS A 391 14.02 -28.35 -5.03
C HIS A 391 13.67 -29.40 -3.96
N SER A 392 12.53 -29.25 -3.28
CA SER A 392 12.02 -30.22 -2.30
C SER A 392 10.56 -30.56 -2.57
N GLU A 393 10.22 -31.85 -2.53
CA GLU A 393 8.84 -32.34 -2.71
C GLU A 393 7.93 -32.08 -1.51
N ARG A 394 8.50 -31.90 -0.30
CA ARG A 394 7.74 -31.70 0.96
C ARG A 394 8.12 -30.42 1.71
N GLY A 395 8.63 -29.40 1.02
CA GLY A 395 8.99 -28.14 1.66
C GLY A 395 9.42 -27.06 0.66
N SER A 396 9.87 -25.91 1.17
CA SER A 396 10.34 -24.81 0.31
C SER A 396 11.69 -25.10 -0.36
N GLY A 397 12.45 -26.06 0.18
CA GLY A 397 13.78 -26.41 -0.33
C GLY A 397 14.88 -25.35 -0.05
N ASN A 398 14.53 -24.30 0.68
CA ASN A 398 15.39 -23.14 0.95
C ASN A 398 15.92 -23.09 2.39
N GLY A 399 15.43 -23.96 3.28
CA GLY A 399 15.66 -23.84 4.73
C GLY A 399 17.15 -23.84 5.12
N LEU A 400 17.93 -24.80 4.64
CA LEU A 400 19.38 -24.88 4.93
C LEU A 400 20.18 -23.75 4.30
N TYR A 401 19.78 -23.27 3.11
CA TYR A 401 20.41 -22.11 2.47
C TYR A 401 20.18 -20.83 3.28
N GLN A 402 18.93 -20.58 3.68
CA GLN A 402 18.57 -19.42 4.49
C GLN A 402 19.26 -19.47 5.86
N LEU A 403 19.32 -20.65 6.49
CA LEU A 403 20.07 -20.83 7.73
C LEU A 403 21.54 -20.44 7.58
N ASN A 404 22.21 -20.90 6.52
CA ASN A 404 23.61 -20.57 6.29
C ASN A 404 23.82 -19.05 6.10
N GLU A 405 22.95 -18.39 5.34
CA GLU A 405 23.01 -16.93 5.15
C GLU A 405 22.75 -16.17 6.45
N SER A 406 21.77 -16.60 7.24
CA SER A 406 21.48 -16.03 8.57
C SER A 406 22.65 -16.18 9.53
N LEU A 407 23.33 -17.32 9.53
CA LEU A 407 24.53 -17.56 10.35
C LEU A 407 25.68 -16.65 9.93
N LYS A 408 25.91 -16.49 8.62
CA LYS A 408 26.94 -15.56 8.11
C LYS A 408 26.64 -14.12 8.51
N LEU A 409 25.39 -13.67 8.40
CA LEU A 409 25.01 -12.31 8.76
C LEU A 409 25.10 -12.05 10.26
N ALA A 410 24.67 -12.99 11.09
CA ALA A 410 24.66 -12.82 12.54
C ALA A 410 26.07 -12.81 13.16
N PHE A 411 27.01 -13.52 12.55
CA PHE A 411 28.36 -13.72 13.08
C PHE A 411 29.45 -13.24 12.13
N ASP A 412 29.17 -12.21 11.33
CA ASP A 412 30.14 -11.51 10.46
C ASP A 412 30.96 -12.46 9.56
N GLY A 413 30.33 -13.53 9.09
CA GLY A 413 30.91 -14.55 8.21
C GLY A 413 31.82 -15.58 8.90
N VAL A 414 31.99 -15.50 10.23
CA VAL A 414 32.90 -16.39 10.96
C VAL A 414 32.24 -17.69 11.40
N ALA A 415 30.92 -17.71 11.53
CA ALA A 415 30.17 -18.95 11.77
C ALA A 415 30.22 -19.88 10.54
N LYS A 416 30.24 -21.19 10.80
CA LYS A 416 30.29 -22.21 9.75
C LYS A 416 29.23 -23.29 9.98
N MET A 417 28.65 -23.76 8.89
CA MET A 417 27.80 -24.94 8.85
C MET A 417 28.41 -25.96 7.89
N VAL A 418 28.66 -27.17 8.39
CA VAL A 418 29.17 -28.30 7.60
C VAL A 418 28.13 -29.41 7.65
N ILE A 419 27.83 -30.00 6.49
CA ILE A 419 26.87 -31.09 6.35
C ILE A 419 27.65 -32.31 5.85
N GLU A 420 27.60 -33.39 6.63
CA GLU A 420 28.19 -34.69 6.33
C GLU A 420 27.08 -35.72 6.31
N SER A 421 26.94 -36.46 5.20
CA SER A 421 25.93 -37.50 5.10
C SER A 421 26.33 -38.50 4.03
N GLN A 422 25.84 -39.72 4.18
CA GLN A 422 25.88 -40.74 3.14
C GLN A 422 24.51 -41.38 3.06
N SER A 423 24.09 -41.79 1.86
CA SER A 423 22.83 -42.51 1.68
C SER A 423 22.79 -43.75 2.59
N ASN A 424 21.68 -43.89 3.31
CA ASN A 424 21.39 -44.92 4.33
C ASN A 424 22.29 -44.90 5.59
N SER A 425 23.02 -43.83 5.85
CA SER A 425 23.90 -43.71 7.03
C SER A 425 23.59 -42.50 7.91
N GLY A 426 22.40 -41.90 7.77
CA GLY A 426 22.03 -40.70 8.52
C GLY A 426 22.70 -39.41 8.04
N THR A 427 22.51 -38.35 8.80
CA THR A 427 23.05 -37.01 8.51
C THR A 427 23.69 -36.44 9.77
N LYS A 428 24.87 -35.85 9.63
CA LYS A 428 25.54 -35.03 10.64
C LYS A 428 25.65 -33.60 10.13
N ILE A 429 25.16 -32.65 10.91
CA ILE A 429 25.30 -31.22 10.65
C ILE A 429 26.06 -30.61 11.81
N THR A 430 27.24 -30.05 11.51
CA THR A 430 28.10 -29.39 12.48
C THR A 430 27.98 -27.87 12.32
N LEU A 431 27.54 -27.20 13.37
CA LEU A 431 27.53 -25.74 13.47
C LEU A 431 28.71 -25.27 14.33
N THR A 432 29.57 -24.43 13.79
CA THR A 432 30.63 -23.75 14.55
C THR A 432 30.23 -22.29 14.75
N LEU A 433 29.90 -21.92 15.99
CA LEU A 433 29.35 -20.62 16.35
C LEU A 433 30.28 -19.92 17.36
N PRO A 434 30.58 -18.62 17.18
CA PRO A 434 31.32 -17.86 18.18
C PRO A 434 30.43 -17.52 19.37
N LYS A 435 31.03 -17.32 20.54
CA LYS A 435 30.29 -16.90 21.73
C LYS A 435 29.67 -15.51 21.56
N ARG A 436 28.36 -15.40 21.86
CA ARG A 436 27.64 -14.12 21.96
C ARG A 436 26.78 -14.08 23.21
N ASP A 437 27.18 -13.24 24.15
CA ASP A 437 26.46 -13.06 25.43
C ASP A 437 25.38 -11.96 25.39
N LYS A 438 25.30 -11.21 24.27
CA LYS A 438 24.35 -10.11 24.09
C LYS A 438 23.43 -10.37 22.91
N SER A 439 22.16 -10.02 23.10
CA SER A 439 21.18 -9.90 22.02
C SER A 439 21.59 -8.79 21.04
N TRP A 440 21.29 -9.01 19.77
CA TRP A 440 21.33 -8.05 18.66
C TRP A 440 19.96 -8.01 17.99
#